data_AF-A0A3C1RD65-F1
#
_entry.id   AF-A0A3C1RD65-F1
#
_cell.length_a   1.000
_cell.length_b   1.000
_cell.length_c   1.000
_cell.angle_alpha   90.00
_cell.angle_beta   90.00
_cell.angle_gamma   90.00
#
_symmetry.space_group_name_H-M   'P 1'
#
loop_
_entity.id
_entity.type
_entity.pdbx_description
1 polymer ?
#
loop_
_entity_poly.entity_id
_entity_poly.type
_entity_poly.pdbx_seq_one_letter_code
_entity_poly.pdbx_strand_id
1 'polypeptide(L)'
;MRTILILLTFFASNFAFAQFNDVEERDDNFMTENNKNILKIDIKEPLLQVAVKNCNDFKAASFEGGIPAYKEMLRKYMYDYLNTDFYVLNGDFTFTLTVDQNGKVTNIEGSPKVSNSQVFFDDMKYVVRRIKKNWIPASCNGQPVTSQIKIKMNLSSIATDV
;
A
#
# COMPACT_ATOMS: atom_id res chain seq x y z
N MET A 1 -49.43 36.33 16.47
CA MET A 1 -48.01 36.27 16.07
C MET A 1 -47.26 35.19 16.87
N ARG A 2 -47.64 33.91 16.74
CA ARG A 2 -46.92 32.77 17.38
C ARG A 2 -46.76 31.57 16.43
N THR A 3 -47.57 31.49 15.38
CA THR A 3 -47.53 30.42 14.36
C THR A 3 -46.49 30.64 13.26
N ILE A 4 -46.03 31.87 13.03
CA ILE A 4 -45.01 32.18 12.00
C ILE A 4 -43.60 31.76 12.45
N LEU A 5 -43.34 31.74 13.77
CA LEU A 5 -42.03 31.38 14.31
C LEU A 5 -41.72 29.87 14.20
N ILE A 6 -42.74 29.02 14.10
CA ILE A 6 -42.60 27.55 14.04
C ILE A 6 -42.28 27.08 12.61
N LEU A 7 -42.73 27.82 11.59
CA LEU A 7 -42.44 27.50 10.18
C LEU A 7 -40.99 27.84 9.78
N LEU A 8 -40.39 28.85 10.41
CA LEU A 8 -38.99 29.23 10.17
C LEU A 8 -37.98 28.24 10.78
N THR A 9 -38.32 27.57 11.88
CA THR A 9 -37.44 26.56 12.49
C THR A 9 -37.47 25.22 11.75
N PHE A 10 -38.53 24.92 10.97
CA PHE A 10 -38.62 23.69 10.19
C PHE A 10 -37.81 23.71 8.89
N PHE A 11 -37.49 24.90 8.35
CA PHE A 11 -36.65 25.03 7.16
C PHE A 11 -35.14 24.96 7.45
N ALA A 12 -34.71 25.36 8.66
CA ALA A 12 -33.31 25.34 9.04
C ALA A 12 -32.75 23.92 9.30
N SER A 13 -33.62 22.95 9.63
CA SER A 13 -33.18 21.58 9.95
C SER A 13 -32.88 20.71 8.72
N ASN A 14 -33.33 21.09 7.51
CA ASN A 14 -33.09 20.29 6.31
C ASN A 14 -31.74 20.60 5.62
N PHE A 15 -31.13 21.77 5.87
CA PHE A 15 -29.83 22.11 5.28
C PHE A 15 -28.64 21.46 5.99
N ALA A 16 -28.78 21.11 7.28
CA ALA A 16 -27.68 20.50 8.06
C ALA A 16 -27.43 19.02 7.69
N PHE A 17 -28.41 18.32 7.10
CA PHE A 17 -28.26 16.91 6.74
C PHE A 17 -27.79 16.68 5.30
N ALA A 18 -27.85 17.70 4.43
CA ALA A 18 -27.36 17.58 3.06
C ALA A 18 -25.82 17.61 2.98
N GLN A 19 -25.15 18.37 3.85
CA GLN A 19 -23.68 18.47 3.85
C GLN A 19 -22.96 17.32 4.57
N PHE A 20 -23.69 16.47 5.30
CA PHE A 20 -23.08 15.38 6.09
C PHE A 20 -23.00 14.04 5.34
N ASN A 21 -23.75 13.89 4.24
CA ASN A 21 -23.75 12.66 3.42
C ASN A 21 -22.96 12.79 2.11
N ASP A 22 -22.46 13.98 1.77
CA ASP A 22 -21.56 14.19 0.64
C ASP A 22 -20.09 14.11 1.07
N VAL A 23 -19.76 13.17 1.96
CA VAL A 23 -18.39 12.67 2.03
C VAL A 23 -18.26 11.76 0.81
N GLU A 24 -17.97 12.36 -0.34
CA GLU A 24 -17.36 11.60 -1.42
C GLU A 24 -16.17 10.86 -0.81
N GLU A 25 -16.20 9.54 -0.94
CA GLU A 25 -15.10 8.65 -0.58
C GLU A 25 -13.94 9.04 -1.50
N ARG A 26 -13.21 10.09 -1.11
CA ARG A 26 -12.09 10.63 -1.85
C ARG A 26 -11.06 9.51 -1.91
N ASP A 27 -10.98 8.87 -3.07
CA ASP A 27 -9.95 7.90 -3.38
C ASP A 27 -8.61 8.65 -3.37
N ASP A 28 -8.00 8.79 -2.18
CA ASP A 28 -6.73 9.49 -1.94
C ASP A 28 -5.53 8.75 -2.58
N ASN A 29 -5.77 7.80 -3.48
CA ASN A 29 -4.74 7.18 -4.29
C ASN A 29 -4.21 8.20 -5.29
N PHE A 30 -3.04 8.77 -4.96
CA PHE A 30 -2.27 9.65 -5.83
C PHE A 30 -2.07 9.01 -7.20
N MET A 31 -2.70 9.56 -8.24
CA MET A 31 -2.51 9.15 -9.64
C MET A 31 -1.35 9.96 -10.21
N THR A 32 -0.27 9.29 -10.61
CA THR A 32 0.83 9.96 -11.34
C THR A 32 0.66 9.63 -12.82
N GLU A 33 0.42 10.64 -13.64
CA GLU A 33 0.42 10.51 -15.09
C GLU A 33 1.87 10.41 -15.58
N ASN A 34 2.30 9.20 -15.92
CA ASN A 34 3.42 9.02 -16.84
C ASN A 34 2.81 8.88 -18.23
N ASN A 35 3.36 9.59 -19.22
CA ASN A 35 2.78 10.08 -20.50
C ASN A 35 2.00 9.07 -21.40
N LYS A 36 1.75 7.82 -20.97
CA LYS A 36 0.98 6.78 -21.69
C LYS A 36 0.15 5.82 -20.80
N ASN A 37 0.33 5.81 -19.48
CA ASN A 37 -0.30 4.80 -18.59
C ASN A 37 -0.57 5.34 -17.18
N ILE A 38 -1.83 5.34 -16.77
CA ILE A 38 -2.25 5.66 -15.39
C ILE A 38 -2.15 4.39 -14.56
N LEU A 39 -1.26 4.37 -13.57
CA LEU A 39 -1.10 3.26 -12.63
C LEU A 39 -1.82 3.57 -11.31
N LYS A 40 -2.77 2.71 -10.93
CA LYS A 40 -3.38 2.69 -9.60
C LYS A 40 -2.73 1.59 -8.76
N ILE A 41 -2.28 1.95 -7.55
CA ILE A 41 -1.62 1.05 -6.60
C ILE A 41 -2.41 1.01 -5.29
N ASP A 42 -3.04 -0.13 -5.00
CA ASP A 42 -3.74 -0.36 -3.74
C ASP A 42 -3.03 -1.43 -2.90
N ILE A 43 -2.37 -1.00 -1.82
CA ILE A 43 -1.64 -1.88 -0.89
C ILE A 43 -2.55 -2.24 0.29
N LYS A 44 -2.90 -3.52 0.37
CA LYS A 44 -3.83 -4.05 1.39
C LYS A 44 -3.15 -4.17 2.76
N GLU A 45 -3.91 -3.85 3.80
CA GLU A 45 -3.52 -4.06 5.19
C GLU A 45 -4.31 -5.23 5.84
N PRO A 46 -3.75 -5.90 6.87
CA PRO A 46 -2.40 -5.74 7.40
C PRO A 46 -1.34 -6.41 6.52
N LEU A 47 -0.08 -5.97 6.62
CA LEU A 47 1.05 -6.71 6.05
C LEU A 47 1.26 -7.98 6.87
N LEU A 48 1.10 -9.14 6.24
CA LEU A 48 1.15 -10.42 6.95
C LEU A 48 2.60 -10.83 7.17
N GLN A 49 2.93 -11.35 8.35
CA GLN A 49 4.27 -11.87 8.62
C GLN A 49 4.23 -13.38 8.80
N VAL A 50 5.21 -14.06 8.21
CA VAL A 50 5.34 -15.52 8.35
C VAL A 50 5.95 -15.81 9.72
N ALA A 51 5.21 -16.57 10.54
CA ALA A 51 5.67 -16.99 11.86
C ALA A 51 6.95 -17.82 11.75
N VAL A 52 7.91 -17.54 12.63
CA VAL A 52 9.15 -18.31 12.74
C VAL A 52 8.84 -19.63 13.47
N LYS A 53 9.23 -20.76 12.86
CA LYS A 53 9.05 -22.09 13.47
C LYS A 53 9.78 -22.15 14.82
N ASN A 54 9.17 -22.80 15.80
CA ASN A 54 9.71 -22.98 17.16
C ASN A 54 10.00 -21.67 17.91
N CYS A 55 9.20 -20.63 17.65
CA CYS A 55 9.29 -19.37 18.38
C CYS A 55 8.10 -19.18 19.33
N ASN A 56 8.38 -19.07 20.64
CA ASN A 56 7.35 -18.90 21.66
C ASN A 56 7.00 -17.41 21.86
N ASP A 57 8.00 -16.53 21.93
CA ASP A 57 7.82 -15.08 22.01
C ASP A 57 8.23 -14.43 20.68
N PHE A 58 7.39 -14.61 19.66
CA PHE A 58 7.58 -13.98 18.36
C PHE A 58 7.06 -12.55 18.37
N LYS A 59 7.95 -11.59 18.12
CA LYS A 59 7.59 -10.19 17.89
C LYS A 59 7.84 -9.86 16.44
N ALA A 60 6.77 -9.46 15.77
CA ALA A 60 6.76 -9.11 14.36
C ALA A 60 7.74 -7.96 14.05
N ALA A 61 8.32 -7.98 12.85
CA ALA A 61 9.09 -6.86 12.33
C ALA A 61 8.20 -5.61 12.28
N SER A 62 8.77 -4.44 12.51
CA SER A 62 8.04 -3.18 12.44
C SER A 62 8.81 -2.15 11.63
N PHE A 63 8.12 -1.11 11.18
CA PHE A 63 8.74 -0.03 10.43
C PHE A 63 8.58 1.25 11.24
N GLU A 64 9.60 2.10 11.25
CA GLU A 64 9.53 3.37 11.95
C GLU A 64 8.49 4.28 11.26
N GLY A 65 7.51 4.77 12.04
CA GLY A 65 6.31 5.43 11.51
C GLY A 65 5.16 4.46 11.21
N GLY A 66 5.35 3.16 11.46
CA GLY A 66 4.34 2.13 11.27
C GLY A 66 4.17 1.66 9.83
N ILE A 67 3.24 0.73 9.64
CA ILE A 67 2.87 0.19 8.34
C ILE A 67 2.37 1.27 7.36
N PRO A 68 1.58 2.29 7.78
CA PRO A 68 1.17 3.36 6.87
C PRO A 68 2.35 4.13 6.27
N ALA A 69 3.39 4.43 7.07
CA ALA A 69 4.59 5.11 6.58
C ALA A 69 5.36 4.25 5.56
N TYR A 70 5.43 2.93 5.78
CA TYR A 70 6.05 2.03 4.81
C TYR A 70 5.24 1.95 3.51
N LYS A 71 3.91 1.86 3.59
CA LYS A 71 3.03 1.82 2.42
C LYS A 71 3.19 3.06 1.55
N GLU A 72 3.19 4.23 2.16
CA GLU A 72 3.35 5.48 1.44
C GLU A 72 4.73 5.59 0.80
N MET A 73 5.78 5.19 1.52
CA MET A 73 7.13 5.13 0.98
C MET A 73 7.23 4.15 -0.20
N LEU A 74 6.69 2.94 -0.07
CA LEU A 74 6.71 1.95 -1.14
C LEU A 74 5.95 2.45 -2.37
N ARG A 75 4.74 3.01 -2.19
CA ARG A 75 3.93 3.57 -3.26
C ARG A 75 4.68 4.68 -4.01
N LYS A 76 5.28 5.63 -3.29
CA LYS A 76 6.07 6.69 -3.90
C LYS A 76 7.21 6.15 -4.76
N TYR A 77 7.99 5.20 -4.22
CA TYR A 77 9.08 4.60 -4.98
C TYR A 77 8.59 3.77 -6.16
N MET A 78 7.41 3.14 -6.08
CA MET A 78 6.81 2.47 -7.23
C MET A 78 6.47 3.46 -8.34
N TYR A 79 5.88 4.61 -8.02
CA TYR A 79 5.62 5.65 -9.03
C TYR A 79 6.91 6.19 -9.66
N ASP A 80 7.97 6.36 -8.86
CA ASP A 80 9.24 6.90 -9.34
C ASP A 80 10.03 5.91 -10.23
N TYR A 81 9.87 4.60 -10.02
CA TYR A 81 10.81 3.60 -10.58
C TYR A 81 10.18 2.44 -11.35
N LEU A 82 8.85 2.27 -11.35
CA LEU A 82 8.20 1.28 -12.22
C LEU A 82 8.15 1.79 -13.65
N ASN A 83 8.62 0.99 -14.60
CA ASN A 83 8.50 1.33 -16.01
C ASN A 83 7.24 0.71 -16.63
N THR A 84 6.15 1.47 -16.57
CA THR A 84 4.81 1.08 -17.02
C THR A 84 4.66 0.99 -18.55
N ASP A 85 5.70 1.30 -19.34
CA ASP A 85 5.71 1.08 -20.79
C ASP A 85 5.98 -0.39 -21.16
N PHE A 86 6.60 -1.17 -20.26
CA PHE A 86 6.98 -2.56 -20.54
C PHE A 86 5.92 -3.59 -20.13
N TYR A 87 4.90 -3.19 -19.38
CA TYR A 87 3.90 -4.10 -18.86
C TYR A 87 2.59 -3.37 -18.50
N VAL A 88 1.49 -4.12 -18.61
CA VAL A 88 0.17 -3.70 -18.13
C VAL A 88 -0.13 -4.50 -16.86
N LEU A 89 -0.39 -3.82 -15.75
CA LEU A 89 -0.66 -4.46 -14.47
C LEU A 89 -2.16 -4.49 -14.22
N ASN A 90 -2.74 -5.67 -14.10
CA ASN A 90 -4.15 -5.85 -13.78
C ASN A 90 -4.32 -7.03 -12.82
N GLY A 91 -4.79 -6.75 -11.61
CA GLY A 91 -5.19 -7.75 -10.63
C GLY A 91 -4.33 -7.78 -9.37
N ASP A 92 -4.45 -8.90 -8.66
CA ASP A 92 -3.86 -9.07 -7.33
C ASP A 92 -2.47 -9.70 -7.39
N PHE A 93 -1.52 -9.04 -6.74
CA PHE A 93 -0.16 -9.51 -6.56
C PHE A 93 0.17 -9.65 -5.07
N THR A 94 0.99 -10.65 -4.74
CA THR A 94 1.60 -10.79 -3.42
C THR A 94 3.11 -10.75 -3.55
N PHE A 95 3.73 -9.80 -2.87
CA PHE A 95 5.18 -9.69 -2.73
C PHE A 95 5.62 -10.19 -1.36
N THR A 96 6.60 -11.09 -1.34
CA THR A 96 7.22 -11.59 -0.12
C THR A 96 8.58 -10.94 0.05
N LEU A 97 8.70 -10.04 1.02
CA LEU A 97 9.97 -9.46 1.45
C LEU A 97 10.66 -10.38 2.44
N THR A 98 11.97 -10.54 2.32
CA THR A 98 12.81 -11.14 3.34
C THR A 98 13.58 -10.04 4.06
N VAL A 99 13.35 -9.90 5.36
CA VAL A 99 14.04 -8.94 6.23
C VAL A 99 15.01 -9.70 7.12
N ASP A 100 16.29 -9.33 7.09
CA ASP A 100 17.32 -9.99 7.88
C ASP A 100 17.34 -9.51 9.35
N GLN A 101 18.24 -10.08 10.14
CA GLN A 101 18.43 -9.77 11.56
C GLN A 101 18.87 -8.33 11.83
N ASN A 102 19.36 -7.61 10.81
CA ASN A 102 19.75 -6.20 10.89
C ASN A 102 18.63 -5.27 10.40
N GLY A 103 17.46 -5.83 10.04
CA GLY A 103 16.35 -5.07 9.49
C GLY A 103 16.49 -4.70 8.02
N LYS A 104 17.48 -5.24 7.31
CA LYS A 104 17.69 -4.96 5.90
C LYS A 104 16.83 -5.89 5.05
N VAL A 105 16.19 -5.34 4.02
CA VAL A 105 15.51 -6.16 3.01
C VAL A 105 16.55 -6.80 2.10
N THR A 106 16.65 -8.12 2.13
CA THR A 106 17.66 -8.89 1.38
C THR A 106 17.09 -9.53 0.12
N ASN A 107 15.79 -9.82 0.10
CA ASN A 107 15.12 -10.42 -1.05
C ASN A 107 13.67 -9.91 -1.17
N ILE A 108 13.14 -9.92 -2.40
CA ILE A 108 11.72 -9.71 -2.72
C ILE A 108 11.32 -10.63 -3.86
N GLU A 109 10.21 -11.34 -3.66
CA GLU A 109 9.64 -12.26 -4.64
C GLU A 109 8.17 -11.94 -4.88
N GLY A 110 7.79 -11.77 -6.15
CA GLY A 110 6.42 -11.49 -6.57
C GLY A 110 5.67 -12.74 -7.03
N SER A 111 4.35 -12.74 -6.84
CA SER A 111 3.41 -13.76 -7.29
C SER A 111 2.04 -13.13 -7.60
N PRO A 112 1.21 -13.70 -8.49
CA PRO A 112 1.49 -14.85 -9.36
C PRO A 112 2.50 -14.51 -10.47
N LYS A 113 3.26 -15.50 -10.94
CA LYS A 113 4.08 -15.36 -12.15
C LYS A 113 3.16 -15.40 -13.36
N VAL A 114 2.90 -14.25 -13.96
CA VAL A 114 2.11 -14.13 -15.20
C VAL A 114 3.03 -13.94 -16.39
N SER A 115 2.53 -14.15 -17.60
CA SER A 115 3.31 -13.96 -18.82
C SER A 115 3.91 -12.55 -18.85
N ASN A 116 5.21 -12.47 -19.16
CA ASN A 116 5.99 -11.22 -19.22
C ASN A 116 6.12 -10.45 -17.88
N SER A 117 5.79 -11.06 -16.74
CA SER A 117 5.91 -10.39 -15.42
C SER A 117 7.34 -10.23 -14.92
N GLN A 118 8.33 -10.76 -15.63
CA GLN A 118 9.74 -10.76 -15.19
C GLN A 118 10.28 -9.33 -15.08
N VAL A 119 10.02 -8.49 -16.07
CA VAL A 119 10.45 -7.07 -16.07
C VAL A 119 9.84 -6.34 -14.88
N PHE A 120 8.53 -6.49 -14.66
CA PHE A 120 7.84 -5.92 -13.51
C PHE A 120 8.44 -6.37 -12.16
N PHE A 121 8.75 -7.66 -12.00
CA PHE A 121 9.37 -8.15 -10.77
C PHE A 121 10.80 -7.67 -10.57
N ASP A 122 11.55 -7.44 -11.64
CA ASP A 122 12.89 -6.86 -11.56
C ASP A 122 12.85 -5.37 -11.21
N ASP A 123 11.87 -4.62 -11.74
CA ASP A 123 11.59 -3.25 -11.33
C ASP A 123 11.19 -3.18 -9.86
N MET A 124 10.36 -4.11 -9.37
CA MET A 124 10.01 -4.18 -7.95
C MET A 124 11.22 -4.49 -7.04
N LYS A 125 12.17 -5.32 -7.50
CA LYS A 125 13.46 -5.49 -6.78
C LYS A 125 14.23 -4.18 -6.74
N TYR A 126 14.22 -3.42 -7.82
CA TYR A 126 14.90 -2.13 -7.88
C TYR A 126 14.25 -1.11 -6.94
N VAL A 127 12.92 -0.94 -7.01
CA VAL A 127 12.09 -0.11 -6.10
C VAL A 127 12.48 -0.35 -4.64
N VAL A 128 12.45 -1.61 -4.18
CA VAL A 128 12.72 -1.95 -2.78
C VAL A 128 14.18 -1.72 -2.40
N ARG A 129 15.15 -1.94 -3.31
CA ARG A 129 16.57 -1.63 -3.05
C ARG A 129 16.85 -0.12 -2.94
N ARG A 130 15.99 0.72 -3.52
CA ARG A 130 16.11 2.18 -3.46
C ARG A 130 15.65 2.73 -2.10
N ILE A 131 14.74 2.03 -1.41
CA ILE A 131 14.36 2.35 -0.03
C ILE A 131 15.54 2.05 0.90
N LYS A 132 16.18 3.11 1.43
CA LYS A 132 17.37 2.99 2.30
C LYS A 132 17.05 2.80 3.78
N LYS A 133 15.81 3.02 4.17
CA LYS A 133 15.37 2.90 5.55
C LYS A 133 15.20 1.43 5.92
N ASN A 134 15.88 1.01 6.99
CA ASN A 134 15.78 -0.34 7.50
C ASN A 134 14.48 -0.54 8.30
N TRP A 135 14.02 -1.78 8.31
CA TRP A 135 13.00 -2.24 9.24
C TRP A 135 13.59 -2.41 10.63
N ILE A 136 12.73 -2.39 11.65
CA ILE A 136 13.03 -3.01 12.93
C ILE A 136 12.81 -4.51 12.74
N PRO A 137 13.86 -5.36 12.87
CA PRO A 137 13.75 -6.78 12.58
C PRO A 137 12.74 -7.46 13.50
N ALA A 138 12.18 -8.57 13.03
CA ALA A 138 11.43 -9.44 13.92
C ALA A 138 12.37 -9.98 15.01
N SER A 139 11.83 -10.30 16.17
CA SER A 139 12.59 -10.98 17.22
C SER A 139 11.89 -12.24 17.68
N CYS A 140 12.69 -13.21 18.08
CA CYS A 140 12.24 -14.42 18.73
C CYS A 140 12.99 -14.57 20.05
N ASN A 141 12.27 -14.65 21.16
CA ASN A 141 12.86 -14.75 22.50
C ASN A 141 13.91 -13.63 22.76
N GLY A 142 13.61 -12.42 22.29
CA GLY A 142 14.49 -11.24 22.40
C GLY A 142 15.66 -11.17 21.42
N GLN A 143 15.88 -12.20 20.58
CA GLN A 143 16.95 -12.21 19.58
C GLN A 143 16.41 -11.82 18.20
N PRO A 144 17.08 -10.92 17.45
CA PRO A 144 16.69 -10.62 16.07
C PRO A 144 16.73 -11.85 15.17
N VAL A 145 15.69 -12.05 14.38
CA VAL A 145 15.55 -13.18 13.46
C VAL A 145 15.19 -12.70 12.06
N THR A 146 15.64 -13.46 11.07
CA THR A 146 15.18 -13.25 9.69
C THR A 146 13.71 -13.60 9.59
N SER A 147 12.91 -12.73 8.98
CA SER A 147 11.47 -12.91 8.82
C SER A 147 11.01 -12.58 7.41
N GLN A 148 9.81 -13.07 7.07
CA GLN A 148 9.17 -12.79 5.80
C GLN A 148 7.91 -11.95 5.99
N ILE A 149 7.77 -10.90 5.18
CA ILE A 149 6.62 -9.99 5.18
C ILE A 149 5.92 -10.12 3.82
N LYS A 150 4.63 -10.47 3.82
CA LYS A 150 3.78 -10.57 2.65
C LYS A 150 2.97 -9.30 2.47
N ILE A 151 3.14 -8.67 1.32
CA ILE A 151 2.46 -7.46 0.90
C ILE A 151 1.50 -7.83 -0.21
N LYS A 152 0.20 -7.70 0.05
CA LYS A 152 -0.84 -7.90 -0.96
C LYS A 152 -1.16 -6.56 -1.62
N MET A 153 -1.23 -6.55 -2.93
CA MET A 153 -1.43 -5.34 -3.73
C MET A 153 -2.44 -5.64 -4.83
N ASN A 154 -3.38 -4.74 -5.05
CA ASN A 154 -4.16 -4.72 -6.29
C ASN A 154 -3.58 -3.61 -7.18
N LEU A 155 -3.27 -3.96 -8.42
CA LEU A 155 -2.68 -3.07 -9.40
C LEU A 155 -3.61 -2.97 -10.61
N SER A 156 -3.81 -1.75 -11.10
CA SER A 156 -4.59 -1.47 -12.29
C SER A 156 -3.89 -0.43 -13.14
N SER A 157 -3.67 -0.77 -14.40
CA SER A 157 -3.05 0.10 -15.40
C SER A 157 -4.08 0.43 -16.47
N ILE A 158 -4.33 1.73 -16.66
CA ILE A 158 -5.17 2.22 -17.75
C ILE A 158 -4.23 2.81 -18.79
N ALA A 159 -4.13 2.12 -19.93
CA ALA A 159 -3.49 2.69 -21.11
C ALA A 159 -4.37 3.85 -21.60
N THR A 160 -3.78 5.05 -21.65
CA THR A 160 -4.45 6.21 -22.23
C THR A 160 -3.93 6.36 -23.65
N ASP A 161 -4.79 6.14 -24.64
CA ASP A 161 -4.54 6.60 -26.00
C ASP A 161 -4.56 8.13 -25.97
N VAL A 162 -3.38 8.76 -26.08
CA VAL A 162 -3.24 10.22 -26.27
C VAL A 162 -3.01 10.51 -27.74
#